data_AF-A0AAE5HU95-F1
#
_entry.id   AF-A0AAE5HU95-F1
#
_cell.length_a   1.000
_cell.length_b   1.000
_cell.length_c   1.000
_cell.angle_alpha   90.00
_cell.angle_beta   90.00
_cell.angle_gamma   90.00
#
_symmetry.space_group_name_H-M   'P 1'
#
loop_
_entity.id
_entity.type
_entity.pdbx_description
1 polymer ?
#
loop_
_entity_poly.entity_id
_entity_poly.type
_entity_poly.pdbx_seq_one_letter_code
_entity_poly.pdbx_strand_id
1 'polypeptide(L)'
;MRTAKSIGDTRTESDASNNNRDLILGKTRDTLKHCDQDIVKLLNQSQLHLEAIREFINHTATAVQALTKNKRVKTGIILTEGVRKILKTACDIQPELFNTQLQQSIPLIQRHLRREVSEHINYEGKILNGLDFDEVEDIIRNFKTEGVEAIVISFLHSYQNNDHERATKYYINKYHPEFTVTYSTESIEHLHTT
;
A
#
# COMPACT_ATOMS: atom_id res chain seq x y z
N MET A 1 -11.45 2.19 30.35
CA MET A 1 -11.81 0.89 29.73
C MET A 1 -10.96 0.69 28.49
N ARG A 2 -10.40 -0.51 28.27
CA ARG A 2 -9.67 -0.87 27.05
C ARG A 2 -10.59 -1.67 26.14
N THR A 3 -10.63 -1.32 24.86
CA THR A 3 -11.47 -2.01 23.88
C THR A 3 -10.59 -2.53 22.74
N ALA A 4 -10.71 -3.81 22.42
CA ALA A 4 -10.00 -4.47 21.33
C ALA A 4 -11.02 -5.08 20.37
N LYS A 5 -10.82 -4.89 19.07
CA LYS A 5 -11.76 -5.32 18.03
C LYS A 5 -10.99 -6.06 16.94
N SER A 6 -11.53 -7.18 16.48
CA SER A 6 -10.97 -7.98 15.39
C SER A 6 -12.00 -8.20 14.30
N ILE A 7 -11.67 -7.81 13.07
CA ILE A 7 -12.51 -7.86 11.87
C ILE A 7 -11.94 -8.97 10.97
N GLY A 8 -12.64 -10.11 10.91
CA GLY A 8 -12.32 -11.27 10.07
C GLY A 8 -13.38 -11.55 9.00
N ASP A 9 -13.14 -12.55 8.15
CA ASP A 9 -13.88 -12.91 6.89
C ASP A 9 -15.41 -12.99 6.96
N THR A 10 -16.01 -13.07 8.15
CA THR A 10 -17.48 -13.19 8.32
C THR A 10 -18.00 -12.56 9.59
N ARG A 11 -17.10 -12.16 10.50
CA ARG A 11 -17.44 -11.70 11.85
C ARG A 11 -16.43 -10.69 12.31
N THR A 12 -16.99 -9.71 12.98
CA THR A 12 -16.28 -8.68 13.70
C THR A 12 -16.54 -8.91 15.18
N GLU A 13 -15.49 -9.26 15.91
CA GLU A 13 -15.53 -9.51 17.34
C GLU A 13 -14.98 -8.29 18.07
N SER A 14 -15.66 -7.86 19.12
CA SER A 14 -15.25 -6.72 19.94
C SER A 14 -15.26 -7.11 21.39
N ASP A 15 -14.16 -6.84 22.07
CA ASP A 15 -13.92 -7.14 23.46
C ASP A 15 -13.68 -5.83 24.20
N ALA A 16 -14.52 -5.51 25.17
CA ALA A 16 -14.28 -4.40 26.09
C ALA A 16 -13.93 -4.93 27.47
N SER A 17 -12.82 -4.45 28.05
CA SER A 17 -12.37 -4.78 29.40
C SER A 17 -12.38 -3.56 30.30
N ASN A 18 -13.11 -3.64 31.41
CA ASN A 18 -13.07 -2.65 32.49
C ASN A 18 -12.05 -3.06 33.58
N ASN A 19 -11.70 -2.15 34.50
CA ASN A 19 -10.71 -2.37 35.57
C ASN A 19 -10.96 -3.62 36.46
N ASN A 20 -12.17 -4.21 36.41
CA ASN A 20 -12.54 -5.45 37.10
C ASN A 20 -12.45 -6.74 36.25
N ARG A 21 -11.87 -6.70 35.04
CA ARG A 21 -11.78 -7.85 34.09
C ARG A 21 -13.12 -8.36 33.54
N ASP A 22 -14.22 -7.62 33.68
CA ASP A 22 -15.45 -7.94 32.94
C ASP A 22 -15.24 -7.70 31.45
N LEU A 23 -15.47 -8.75 30.65
CA LEU A 23 -15.26 -8.80 29.20
C LEU A 23 -16.62 -8.72 28.50
N ILE A 24 -16.89 -7.61 27.83
CA ILE A 24 -18.11 -7.45 27.00
C ILE A 24 -17.74 -7.86 25.58
N LEU A 25 -18.28 -8.99 25.12
CA LEU A 25 -18.12 -9.54 23.77
C LEU A 25 -19.30 -9.14 22.88
N GLY A 26 -19.04 -8.28 21.89
CA GLY A 26 -20.00 -7.92 20.83
C GLY A 26 -19.63 -8.56 19.49
N LYS A 27 -20.60 -9.07 18.73
CA LYS A 27 -20.40 -9.69 17.42
C LYS A 27 -21.27 -9.03 16.34
N THR A 28 -20.67 -8.55 15.25
CA THR A 28 -21.37 -8.09 14.04
C THR A 28 -20.88 -8.81 12.78
N ARG A 29 -21.73 -8.87 11.74
CA ARG A 29 -21.37 -9.40 10.41
C ARG A 29 -21.01 -8.22 9.51
N ASP A 30 -19.77 -8.15 9.06
CA ASP A 30 -19.30 -7.00 8.26
C ASP A 30 -19.12 -7.33 6.78
N THR A 31 -19.28 -6.30 5.96
CA THR A 31 -18.93 -6.32 4.54
C THR A 31 -17.78 -5.33 4.30
N LEU A 32 -16.82 -5.71 3.44
CA LEU A 32 -15.61 -4.94 3.08
C LEU A 32 -15.83 -3.47 2.66
N LYS A 33 -17.07 -3.02 2.47
CA LYS A 33 -17.41 -1.71 1.87
C LYS A 33 -17.78 -0.63 2.89
N HIS A 34 -18.14 -0.97 4.13
CA HIS A 34 -18.67 0.00 5.11
C HIS A 34 -18.20 -0.29 6.55
N CYS A 35 -16.93 -0.67 6.70
CA CYS A 35 -16.35 -1.04 8.00
C CYS A 35 -16.57 0.05 9.08
N ASP A 36 -16.45 1.30 8.70
CA ASP A 36 -16.65 2.49 9.53
C ASP A 36 -18.10 2.60 10.04
N GLN A 37 -19.09 2.32 9.21
CA GLN A 37 -20.50 2.31 9.62
C GLN A 37 -20.81 1.12 10.54
N ASP A 38 -20.18 -0.02 10.29
CA ASP A 38 -20.35 -1.22 11.11
C ASP A 38 -19.71 -1.05 12.50
N ILE A 39 -18.61 -0.29 12.60
CA ILE A 39 -18.02 0.12 13.88
C ILE A 39 -18.97 1.02 14.66
N VAL A 40 -19.54 2.05 14.03
CA VAL A 40 -20.48 2.96 14.70
C VAL A 40 -21.74 2.24 15.15
N LYS A 41 -22.31 1.34 14.32
CA LYS A 41 -23.48 0.53 14.71
C LYS A 41 -23.18 -0.34 15.92
N LEU A 42 -22.04 -1.02 15.93
CA LEU A 42 -21.63 -1.85 17.06
C LEU A 42 -21.47 -1.01 18.33
N LEU A 43 -20.81 0.15 18.25
CA LEU A 43 -20.62 1.03 19.40
C LEU A 43 -21.95 1.54 19.97
N ASN A 44 -22.94 1.82 19.12
CA ASN A 44 -24.27 2.21 19.55
C ASN A 44 -25.08 1.04 20.14
N GLN A 45 -24.81 -0.19 19.70
CA GLN A 45 -25.46 -1.40 20.23
C GLN A 45 -24.82 -1.89 21.54
N SER A 46 -23.52 -1.69 21.69
CA SER A 46 -22.83 -1.88 22.96
C SER A 46 -23.26 -0.75 23.88
N GLN A 47 -23.82 -1.03 25.05
CA GLN A 47 -24.24 -0.02 26.04
C GLN A 47 -23.03 0.67 26.71
N LEU A 48 -22.01 1.03 25.93
CA LEU A 48 -20.76 1.63 26.37
C LEU A 48 -20.86 3.15 26.24
N HIS A 49 -20.56 3.86 27.32
CA HIS A 49 -20.35 5.31 27.24
C HIS A 49 -19.02 5.56 26.52
N LEU A 50 -19.07 6.19 25.35
CA LEU A 50 -17.88 6.47 24.52
C LEU A 50 -16.79 7.22 25.30
N GLU A 51 -17.20 8.10 26.22
CA GLU A 51 -16.32 8.88 27.10
C GLU A 51 -15.50 8.03 28.09
N ALA A 52 -15.90 6.78 28.34
CA ALA A 52 -15.18 5.86 29.24
C ALA A 52 -14.12 5.00 28.52
N ILE A 53 -14.08 5.06 27.18
CA ILE A 53 -13.11 4.34 26.35
C ILE A 53 -11.79 5.11 26.37
N ARG A 54 -10.75 4.49 26.94
CA ARG A 54 -9.40 5.08 26.98
C ARG A 54 -8.55 4.65 25.79
N GLU A 55 -8.88 3.52 25.17
CA GLU A 55 -8.07 2.88 24.15
C GLU A 55 -8.96 2.02 23.25
N PHE A 56 -8.82 2.18 21.93
CA PHE A 56 -9.54 1.42 20.91
C PHE A 56 -8.52 0.80 19.94
N ILE A 57 -8.47 -0.53 19.92
CA ILE A 57 -7.58 -1.30 19.06
C ILE A 57 -8.42 -1.95 17.97
N ASN A 58 -8.07 -1.70 16.70
CA ASN A 58 -8.76 -2.26 15.55
C ASN A 58 -7.83 -3.21 14.79
N HIS A 59 -8.13 -4.50 14.80
CA HIS A 59 -7.51 -5.51 13.96
C HIS A 59 -8.42 -5.76 12.78
N THR A 60 -7.91 -5.68 11.55
CA THR A 60 -8.70 -5.94 10.35
C THR A 60 -7.94 -6.76 9.33
N ALA A 61 -8.60 -7.79 8.80
CA ALA A 61 -8.10 -8.60 7.70
C ALA A 61 -8.39 -7.99 6.31
N THR A 62 -9.01 -6.82 6.21
CA THR A 62 -9.41 -6.17 4.94
C THR A 62 -8.24 -6.07 3.96
N ALA A 63 -7.06 -5.65 4.42
CA ALA A 63 -5.87 -5.52 3.58
C ALA A 63 -5.39 -6.88 3.03
N VAL A 64 -5.27 -7.89 3.89
CA VAL A 64 -4.85 -9.24 3.51
C VAL A 64 -5.86 -9.86 2.53
N GLN A 65 -7.15 -9.70 2.79
CA GLN A 65 -8.20 -10.21 1.90
C GLN A 65 -8.22 -9.50 0.55
N ALA A 66 -7.96 -8.19 0.49
CA ALA A 66 -7.87 -7.46 -0.77
C ALA A 66 -6.71 -8.00 -1.63
N LEU A 67 -5.58 -8.33 -1.00
CA LEU A 67 -4.43 -8.98 -1.65
C LEU A 67 -4.79 -10.36 -2.19
N THR A 68 -5.47 -11.21 -1.40
CA THR A 68 -5.89 -12.56 -1.82
C THR A 68 -6.94 -12.53 -2.93
N LYS A 69 -7.89 -11.58 -2.86
CA LYS A 69 -9.00 -11.46 -3.82
C LYS A 69 -8.62 -10.71 -5.09
N ASN A 70 -7.34 -10.33 -5.26
CA ASN A 70 -6.82 -9.51 -6.36
C ASN A 70 -7.67 -8.27 -6.66
N LYS A 71 -8.32 -7.71 -5.64
CA LYS A 71 -9.09 -6.47 -5.75
C LYS A 71 -8.12 -5.31 -5.56
N ARG A 72 -7.55 -4.86 -6.66
CA ARG A 72 -6.54 -3.78 -6.69
C ARG A 72 -6.97 -2.78 -7.75
N VAL A 73 -6.74 -1.51 -7.47
CA VAL A 73 -6.84 -0.45 -8.48
C VAL A 73 -5.75 -0.67 -9.54
N LYS A 74 -5.96 -0.20 -10.77
CA LYS A 74 -4.93 -0.35 -11.82
C LYS A 74 -3.73 0.52 -11.45
N THR A 75 -2.59 -0.09 -11.18
CA THR A 75 -1.39 0.61 -10.66
C THR A 75 -0.26 0.62 -11.68
N GLY A 76 0.35 1.78 -11.87
CA GLY A 76 1.61 1.97 -12.60
C GLY A 76 2.79 2.09 -11.65
N ILE A 77 3.99 1.77 -12.14
CA ILE A 77 5.24 2.00 -11.42
C ILE A 77 6.25 2.73 -12.29
N ILE A 78 6.91 3.73 -11.70
CA ILE A 78 8.01 4.49 -12.29
C ILE A 78 9.31 4.07 -11.60
N LEU A 79 10.30 3.73 -12.40
CA LEU A 79 11.58 3.17 -11.97
C LEU A 79 12.73 3.93 -12.64
N THR A 80 13.92 3.72 -12.14
CA THR A 80 15.15 4.10 -12.83
C THR A 80 15.34 3.31 -14.12
N GLU A 81 15.89 3.95 -15.15
CA GLU A 81 16.26 3.30 -16.40
C GLU A 81 17.09 2.02 -16.19
N GLY A 82 16.72 0.95 -16.89
CA GLY A 82 17.37 -0.36 -16.80
C GLY A 82 16.84 -1.26 -15.69
N VAL A 83 16.04 -0.74 -14.75
CA VAL A 83 15.55 -1.48 -13.57
C VAL A 83 14.21 -2.19 -13.84
N ARG A 84 13.51 -1.92 -14.94
CA ARG A 84 12.19 -2.49 -15.27
C ARG A 84 12.15 -4.02 -15.28
N LYS A 85 13.26 -4.67 -15.59
CA LYS A 85 13.35 -6.14 -15.66
C LYS A 85 13.46 -6.79 -14.27
N ILE A 86 14.01 -6.07 -13.28
CA ILE A 86 14.32 -6.60 -11.95
C ILE A 86 13.06 -7.03 -11.19
N LEU A 87 11.95 -6.27 -11.33
CA LEU A 87 10.67 -6.62 -10.69
C LEU A 87 10.08 -7.95 -11.15
N LYS A 88 10.43 -8.45 -12.34
CA LYS A 88 9.98 -9.79 -12.76
C LYS A 88 10.79 -10.86 -12.01
N THR A 89 12.10 -10.70 -11.98
CA THR A 89 13.02 -11.69 -11.41
C THR A 89 12.92 -11.78 -9.88
N ALA A 90 12.70 -10.66 -9.18
CA ALA A 90 12.59 -10.65 -7.72
C ALA A 90 11.32 -11.34 -7.19
N CYS A 91 10.28 -11.47 -8.00
CA CYS A 91 9.04 -12.17 -7.63
C CYS A 91 9.06 -13.66 -8.01
N ASP A 92 10.08 -14.14 -8.73
CA ASP A 92 10.24 -15.55 -9.08
C ASP A 92 10.89 -16.33 -7.93
N ILE A 93 10.19 -16.42 -6.80
CA ILE A 93 10.53 -17.42 -5.77
C ILE A 93 9.96 -18.74 -6.30
N GLN A 94 10.80 -19.57 -6.93
CA GLN A 94 10.40 -20.91 -7.33
C GLN A 94 10.21 -21.78 -6.08
N PRO A 95 8.97 -22.14 -5.69
CA PRO A 95 8.75 -22.87 -4.43
C PRO A 95 9.26 -24.31 -4.51
N GLU A 96 9.31 -24.88 -5.73
CA GLU A 96 9.80 -26.23 -6.00
C GLU A 96 10.86 -26.17 -7.10
N LEU A 97 12.13 -26.23 -6.72
CA LEU A 97 13.30 -26.10 -7.61
C LEU A 97 13.34 -27.09 -8.79
N PHE A 98 12.54 -28.17 -8.75
CA PHE A 98 12.54 -29.24 -9.75
C PHE A 98 11.24 -29.38 -10.54
N ASN A 99 10.25 -28.51 -10.29
CA ASN A 99 8.96 -28.58 -10.97
C ASN A 99 8.94 -27.63 -12.17
N THR A 100 9.24 -28.18 -13.35
CA THR A 100 9.26 -27.44 -14.63
C THR A 100 7.87 -27.04 -15.13
N GLN A 101 6.80 -27.54 -14.47
CA GLN A 101 5.41 -27.20 -14.77
C GLN A 101 4.86 -26.08 -13.88
N LEU A 102 5.68 -25.53 -12.97
CA LEU A 102 5.26 -24.39 -12.14
C LEU A 102 4.85 -23.21 -13.01
N GLN A 103 3.57 -22.89 -12.94
CA GLN A 103 3.02 -21.75 -13.63
C GLN A 103 3.46 -20.47 -12.92
N GLN A 104 4.18 -19.62 -13.64
CA GLN A 104 4.73 -18.37 -13.12
C GLN A 104 3.58 -17.48 -12.60
N SER A 105 3.73 -16.94 -11.40
CA SER A 105 2.70 -16.08 -10.81
C SER A 105 2.47 -14.84 -11.69
N ILE A 106 1.20 -14.41 -11.81
CA ILE A 106 0.87 -13.19 -12.55
C ILE A 106 1.49 -12.03 -11.78
N PRO A 107 2.34 -11.20 -12.41
CA PRO A 107 3.00 -10.13 -11.70
C PRO A 107 2.00 -9.08 -11.23
N LEU A 108 2.27 -8.49 -10.05
CA LEU A 108 1.40 -7.48 -9.42
C LEU A 108 1.15 -6.26 -10.32
N ILE A 109 2.16 -5.84 -11.08
CA ILE A 109 2.06 -4.75 -12.06
C ILE A 109 2.46 -5.29 -13.43
N GLN A 110 1.58 -5.13 -14.43
CA GLN A 110 1.80 -5.60 -15.79
C GLN A 110 2.98 -4.87 -16.44
N ARG A 111 3.70 -5.54 -17.35
CA ARG A 111 4.96 -5.02 -17.93
C ARG A 111 4.79 -3.66 -18.61
N HIS A 112 3.67 -3.40 -19.29
CA HIS A 112 3.41 -2.13 -19.98
C HIS A 112 3.11 -0.97 -19.01
N LEU A 113 2.78 -1.26 -17.75
CA LEU A 113 2.59 -0.27 -16.67
C LEU A 113 3.84 -0.03 -15.83
N ARG A 114 4.96 -0.68 -16.18
CA ARG A 114 6.29 -0.41 -15.62
C ARG A 114 7.00 0.52 -16.57
N ARG A 115 7.24 1.75 -16.13
CA ARG A 115 7.91 2.79 -16.91
C ARG A 115 9.19 3.20 -16.23
N GLU A 116 10.11 3.69 -17.03
CA GLU A 116 11.46 4.04 -16.64
C GLU A 116 11.67 5.52 -16.94
N VAL A 117 12.36 6.20 -16.05
CA VAL A 117 12.86 7.57 -16.25
C VAL A 117 14.38 7.51 -16.24
N SER A 118 14.98 8.38 -17.05
CA SER A 118 16.42 8.51 -17.21
C SER A 118 17.04 9.28 -16.05
N GLU A 119 16.73 8.98 -14.79
CA GLU A 119 17.39 9.57 -13.63
C GLU A 119 18.40 8.59 -13.01
N HIS A 120 19.46 9.07 -12.34
CA HIS A 120 20.40 8.17 -11.68
C HIS A 120 21.07 8.81 -10.47
N ILE A 121 21.03 8.12 -9.34
CA ILE A 121 21.72 8.45 -8.09
C ILE A 121 22.68 7.31 -7.79
N ASN A 122 23.92 7.61 -7.39
CA ASN A 122 24.88 6.57 -7.00
C ASN A 122 24.66 6.07 -5.56
N TYR A 123 25.38 5.03 -5.17
CA TYR A 123 25.31 4.45 -3.83
C TYR A 123 25.72 5.41 -2.69
N GLU A 124 26.44 6.49 -2.99
CA GLU A 124 26.83 7.54 -2.04
C GLU A 124 25.76 8.64 -1.91
N GLY A 125 24.68 8.58 -2.69
CA GLY A 125 23.60 9.58 -2.71
C GLY A 125 23.88 10.77 -3.63
N LYS A 126 24.92 10.71 -4.47
CA LYS A 126 25.25 11.74 -5.46
C LYS A 126 24.41 11.54 -6.72
N ILE A 127 23.79 12.62 -7.19
CA ILE A 127 23.08 12.67 -8.46
C ILE A 127 24.09 12.56 -9.61
N LEU A 128 23.97 11.49 -10.39
CA LEU A 128 24.75 11.25 -11.61
C LEU A 128 24.00 11.73 -12.86
N ASN A 129 22.69 11.50 -12.90
CA ASN A 129 21.80 12.05 -13.93
C ASN A 129 20.57 12.65 -13.27
N GLY A 130 20.21 13.87 -13.65
CA GLY A 130 19.08 14.58 -13.08
C GLY A 130 17.73 13.98 -13.46
N LEU A 131 16.70 14.28 -12.69
CA LEU A 131 15.33 13.90 -13.01
C LEU A 131 14.81 14.75 -14.18
N ASP A 132 14.32 14.09 -15.24
CA ASP A 132 13.64 14.73 -16.37
C ASP A 132 12.11 14.67 -16.18
N PHE A 133 11.49 15.85 -16.03
CA PHE A 133 10.04 15.94 -15.85
C PHE A 133 9.26 15.75 -17.15
N ASP A 134 9.86 15.98 -18.32
CA ASP A 134 9.18 15.75 -19.60
C ASP A 134 8.97 14.25 -19.82
N GLU A 135 9.96 13.42 -19.45
CA GLU A 135 9.80 11.96 -19.45
C GLU A 135 8.71 11.50 -18.46
N VAL A 136 8.68 12.10 -17.27
CA VAL A 136 7.63 11.83 -16.27
C VAL A 136 6.25 12.18 -16.83
N GLU A 137 6.10 13.31 -17.51
CA GLU A 137 4.84 13.73 -18.14
C GLU A 137 4.38 12.74 -19.21
N ASP A 138 5.29 12.29 -20.07
CA ASP A 138 4.98 11.31 -21.12
C ASP A 138 4.53 9.96 -20.53
N ILE A 139 5.14 9.54 -19.42
CA ILE A 139 4.73 8.36 -18.66
C ILE A 139 3.32 8.55 -18.10
N ILE A 140 3.03 9.70 -17.50
CA ILE A 140 1.71 10.00 -16.94
C ILE A 140 0.65 9.99 -18.03
N ARG A 141 0.93 10.56 -19.21
CA ARG A 141 0.01 10.51 -20.35
C ARG A 141 -0.33 9.07 -20.74
N ASN A 142 0.67 8.19 -20.78
CA ASN A 142 0.47 6.77 -21.02
C ASN A 142 -0.33 6.09 -19.89
N PHE A 143 -0.13 6.47 -18.63
CA PHE A 143 -0.91 5.96 -17.52
C PHE A 143 -2.38 6.40 -17.58
N LYS A 144 -2.67 7.61 -18.04
CA LYS A 144 -4.04 8.08 -18.29
C LYS A 144 -4.75 7.26 -19.36
N THR A 145 -4.10 7.00 -20.50
CA THR A 145 -4.70 6.21 -21.59
C THR A 145 -4.95 4.76 -21.17
N GLU A 146 -4.11 4.24 -20.28
CA GLU A 146 -4.28 2.92 -19.69
C GLU A 146 -5.32 2.88 -18.56
N GLY A 147 -5.81 4.02 -18.06
CA GLY A 147 -6.73 4.05 -16.91
C GLY A 147 -6.08 3.60 -15.59
N VAL A 148 -4.82 3.96 -15.39
CA VAL A 148 -4.14 3.81 -14.09
C VAL A 148 -4.78 4.76 -13.08
N GLU A 149 -4.95 4.31 -11.85
CA GLU A 149 -5.53 5.08 -10.74
C GLU A 149 -4.48 5.40 -9.66
N ALA A 150 -3.44 4.58 -9.55
CA ALA A 150 -2.38 4.75 -8.56
C ALA A 150 -0.99 4.59 -9.18
N ILE A 151 -0.03 5.37 -8.69
CA ILE A 151 1.35 5.38 -9.16
C ILE A 151 2.29 5.11 -7.97
N VAL A 152 3.21 4.17 -8.17
CA VAL A 152 4.33 3.90 -7.27
C VAL A 152 5.61 4.44 -7.91
N ILE A 153 6.44 5.13 -7.13
CA ILE A 153 7.77 5.59 -7.55
C ILE A 153 8.82 4.80 -6.76
N SER A 154 9.77 4.21 -7.46
CA SER A 154 10.86 3.44 -6.83
C SER A 154 12.14 3.63 -7.61
N PHE A 155 12.92 4.64 -7.23
CA PHE A 155 14.21 4.92 -7.86
C PHE A 155 15.36 4.19 -7.16
N LEU A 156 16.39 3.84 -7.92
CA LEU A 156 17.57 3.19 -7.38
C LEU A 156 18.29 4.11 -6.38
N HIS A 157 18.78 3.55 -5.29
CA HIS A 157 19.48 4.28 -4.21
C HIS A 157 18.64 5.37 -3.51
N SER A 158 17.30 5.33 -3.63
CA SER A 158 16.40 6.26 -2.94
C SER A 158 16.56 6.26 -1.42
N TYR A 159 16.90 5.11 -0.83
CA TYR A 159 17.18 4.98 0.61
C TYR A 159 18.33 5.87 1.10
N GLN A 160 19.23 6.25 0.20
CA GLN A 160 20.37 7.13 0.51
C GLN A 160 20.04 8.60 0.17
N ASN A 161 19.37 8.82 -0.96
CA ASN A 161 18.89 10.13 -1.38
C ASN A 161 17.56 9.97 -2.12
N ASN A 162 16.47 10.44 -1.50
CA ASN A 162 15.12 10.35 -2.04
C ASN A 162 14.63 11.64 -2.74
N ASP A 163 15.53 12.57 -3.06
CA ASP A 163 15.16 13.86 -3.66
C ASP A 163 14.39 13.70 -4.97
N HIS A 164 14.82 12.78 -5.85
CA HIS A 164 14.11 12.51 -7.09
C HIS A 164 12.72 11.91 -6.85
N GLU A 165 12.57 10.98 -5.90
CA GLU A 165 11.26 10.39 -5.60
C GLU A 165 10.28 11.45 -5.06
N ARG A 166 10.75 12.30 -4.15
CA ARG A 166 9.99 13.40 -3.57
C ARG A 166 9.61 14.43 -4.62
N ALA A 167 10.55 14.79 -5.49
CA ALA A 167 10.33 15.73 -6.59
C ALA A 167 9.28 15.20 -7.58
N THR A 168 9.37 13.93 -7.97
CA THR A 168 8.38 13.27 -8.83
C THR A 168 7.00 13.25 -8.19
N LYS A 169 6.88 12.85 -6.91
CA LYS A 169 5.59 12.88 -6.21
C LYS A 169 5.00 14.28 -6.14
N TYR A 170 5.83 15.28 -5.80
CA TYR A 170 5.39 16.68 -5.75
C TYR A 170 4.86 17.15 -7.11
N TYR A 171 5.58 16.84 -8.19
CA TYR A 171 5.16 17.16 -9.56
C TYR A 171 3.80 16.53 -9.89
N ILE A 172 3.65 15.21 -9.67
CA ILE A 172 2.41 14.50 -10.00
C ILE A 172 1.25 15.05 -9.17
N ASN A 173 1.41 15.24 -7.87
CA ASN A 173 0.36 15.79 -7.01
C ASN A 173 -0.07 17.20 -7.42
N LYS A 174 0.85 18.00 -7.97
CA LYS A 174 0.58 19.37 -8.38
C LYS A 174 -0.16 19.46 -9.71
N TYR A 175 0.22 18.65 -10.69
CA TYR A 175 -0.30 18.75 -12.06
C TYR A 175 -1.31 17.66 -12.43
N HIS A 176 -1.34 16.55 -11.69
CA HIS A 176 -2.22 15.40 -11.91
C HIS A 176 -2.79 14.85 -10.59
N PRO A 177 -3.61 15.64 -9.88
CA PRO A 177 -4.15 15.27 -8.57
C PRO A 177 -5.12 14.08 -8.61
N GLU A 178 -5.51 13.61 -9.79
CA GLU A 178 -6.34 12.41 -9.98
C GLU A 178 -5.62 11.11 -9.62
N PHE A 179 -4.29 11.09 -9.61
CA PHE A 179 -3.52 9.89 -9.24
C PHE A 179 -3.24 9.83 -7.75
N THR A 180 -3.41 8.64 -7.17
CA THR A 180 -2.85 8.36 -5.85
C THR A 180 -1.38 8.00 -5.97
N VAL A 181 -0.48 8.78 -5.37
CA VAL A 181 0.97 8.62 -5.52
C VAL A 181 1.67 8.26 -4.21
N THR A 182 2.51 7.23 -4.28
CA THR A 182 3.40 6.79 -3.19
C THR A 182 4.81 6.58 -3.72
N TYR A 183 5.82 6.75 -2.86
CA TYR A 183 7.20 6.43 -3.20
C TYR A 183 7.83 5.48 -2.19
N SER A 184 8.91 4.81 -2.59
CA SER A 184 9.49 3.69 -1.85
C SER A 184 9.92 4.06 -0.44
N THR A 185 10.59 5.20 -0.27
CA THR A 185 11.11 5.63 1.04
C THR A 185 10.02 6.12 2.00
N GLU A 186 8.94 6.73 1.50
CA GLU A 186 7.76 7.10 2.32
C GLU A 186 7.16 5.89 3.06
N SER A 187 7.18 4.73 2.39
CA SER A 187 6.62 3.50 2.92
C SER A 187 7.52 2.83 3.96
N ILE A 188 8.83 3.12 3.94
CA ILE A 188 9.85 2.49 4.80
C ILE A 188 10.18 3.35 6.02
N GLU A 189 10.03 4.67 5.98
CA GLU A 189 10.26 5.56 7.13
C GLU A 189 9.43 5.18 8.37
N HIS A 190 8.28 4.52 8.18
CA HIS A 190 7.45 4.04 9.28
C HIS A 190 7.97 2.75 9.97
N LEU A 191 9.00 2.09 9.43
CA LEU A 191 9.51 0.81 9.94
C LEU A 191 10.81 0.93 10.75
N HIS A 192 11.49 2.08 10.73
CA HIS A 192 12.80 2.27 11.38
C HIS A 192 12.80 3.28 12.53
N THR A 193 11.64 3.79 12.94
CA THR A 193 11.54 4.61 14.14
C THR A 193 11.13 3.73 15.32
N THR A 194 12.07 2.96 15.87
CA THR A 194 11.92 2.32 17.20
C THR A 194 13.29 2.07 17.83
#